data_AF-L7L8A9-F1
#
_entry.id   AF-L7L8A9-F1
#
_cell.length_a   1.000
_cell.length_b   1.000
_cell.length_c   1.000
_cell.angle_alpha   90.00
_cell.angle_beta   90.00
_cell.angle_gamma   90.00
#
_symmetry.space_group_name_H-M   'P 1'
#
loop_
_entity.id
_entity.type
_entity.pdbx_description
1 polymer ?
#
loop_
_entity_poly.entity_id
_entity_poly.type
_entity_poly.pdbx_seq_one_letter_code
_entity_poly.pdbx_strand_id
1 'polypeptide(L)'
;MTLRYNTDAFQNVCAAVAAAHAEIPEVGVAFRGHIFRGPRVIKSNASEDNAFSLPNFASLAQVGINFELDTPVVLPGPVSDDVALSNPAVRTRAQERLSHIADHIGGTPVVPLPAFPAPFAASGSTAFIAEIVDALVSAGAKGIVLESCGEGNFPSGAPDSPEDGAVARALRAATQAGVAVVAATQVQAGTVNASAYASGAWLPWAGAIGIGDMTAIAAFTKTMVLLAEQGWGGNEWDAGTVRSLIGQSLVGECAVTDRVGELGRTRLLPGESLKALDGSATLTNHPARGPVLSGADGKALWEALAQAPASLPGTLVADGGSLRLISRDGTTLWEAAPGTSVAGLALRGSLVDGTFELVATAPGGGVAKTVFTAASQS
;
A
#
# COMPACT_ATOMS: atom_id res chain seq x y z
N MET A 1 10.30 -37.73 25.83
CA MET A 1 10.53 -36.50 25.04
C MET A 1 11.77 -36.74 24.21
N THR A 2 11.62 -36.88 22.89
CA THR A 2 12.74 -37.18 21.99
C THR A 2 13.27 -35.86 21.45
N LEU A 3 14.52 -35.50 21.77
CA LEU A 3 15.17 -34.32 21.21
C LEU A 3 15.41 -34.57 19.71
N ARG A 4 14.80 -33.77 18.83
CA ARG A 4 15.13 -33.79 17.40
C ARG A 4 16.45 -33.06 17.22
N TYR A 5 17.49 -33.75 16.74
CA TYR A 5 18.83 -33.19 16.57
C TYR A 5 19.04 -32.48 15.23
N ASN A 6 18.13 -32.67 14.27
CA ASN A 6 18.18 -32.06 12.94
C ASN A 6 17.07 -31.02 12.79
N THR A 7 17.05 -30.01 13.67
CA THR A 7 16.13 -28.87 13.56
C THR A 7 16.78 -27.73 12.79
N ASP A 8 15.95 -26.94 12.13
CA ASP A 8 16.29 -25.70 11.42
C ASP A 8 16.68 -24.56 12.37
N ALA A 9 16.38 -24.69 13.68
CA ALA A 9 16.55 -23.64 14.68
C ALA A 9 17.95 -23.01 14.70
N PHE A 10 19.02 -23.83 14.71
CA PHE A 10 20.39 -23.30 14.75
C PHE A 10 20.71 -22.46 13.51
N GLN A 11 20.33 -22.96 12.32
CA GLN A 11 20.56 -22.27 11.04
C GLN A 11 19.76 -20.97 10.96
N ASN A 12 18.51 -20.97 11.43
CA ASN A 12 17.66 -19.77 11.46
C ASN A 12 18.24 -18.70 12.39
N VAL A 13 18.77 -19.07 13.57
CA VAL A 13 19.45 -18.13 14.48
C VAL A 13 20.72 -17.57 13.86
N CYS A 14 21.56 -18.41 13.24
CA CYS A 14 22.76 -17.94 12.54
C CYS A 14 22.43 -16.94 11.43
N ALA A 15 21.39 -17.21 10.62
CA ALA A 15 20.92 -16.30 9.58
C ALA A 15 20.41 -14.97 10.17
N ALA A 16 19.65 -15.02 11.27
CA ALA A 16 19.17 -13.81 11.96
C ALA A 16 20.32 -12.95 12.49
N VAL A 17 21.36 -13.57 13.08
CA VAL A 17 22.55 -12.86 13.56
C VAL A 17 23.34 -12.24 12.40
N ALA A 18 23.49 -12.97 11.28
CA ALA A 18 24.15 -12.44 10.09
C ALA A 18 23.39 -11.23 9.52
N ALA A 19 22.06 -11.27 9.46
CA ALA A 19 21.23 -10.15 9.03
C ALA A 19 21.36 -8.94 9.97
N ALA A 20 21.40 -9.16 11.28
CA ALA A 20 21.60 -8.10 12.27
C ALA A 20 22.99 -7.45 12.12
N HIS A 21 24.03 -8.24 11.84
CA HIS A 21 25.38 -7.72 11.59
C HIS A 21 25.50 -6.97 10.27
N ALA A 22 24.67 -7.31 9.28
CA ALA A 22 24.58 -6.58 8.01
C ALA A 22 23.77 -5.27 8.11
N GLU A 23 23.27 -4.93 9.32
CA GLU A 23 22.56 -3.68 9.62
C GLU A 23 21.37 -3.40 8.67
N ILE A 24 20.64 -4.45 8.27
CA ILE A 24 19.43 -4.28 7.44
C ILE A 24 18.43 -3.42 8.22
N PRO A 25 18.04 -2.23 7.73
CA PRO A 25 17.22 -1.26 8.48
C PRO A 25 15.73 -1.60 8.40
N GLU A 26 15.37 -2.87 8.55
CA GLU A 26 14.01 -3.39 8.39
C GLU A 26 13.68 -4.46 9.44
N VAL A 27 12.37 -4.68 9.67
CA VAL A 27 11.91 -5.87 10.38
C VAL A 27 11.86 -7.04 9.41
N GLY A 28 12.70 -8.04 9.65
CA GLY A 28 12.82 -9.21 8.79
C GLY A 28 12.46 -10.53 9.47
N VAL A 29 12.19 -11.55 8.65
CA VAL A 29 12.08 -12.95 9.08
C VAL A 29 13.25 -13.72 8.48
N ALA A 30 14.07 -14.33 9.33
CA ALA A 30 15.15 -15.22 8.91
C ALA A 30 14.64 -16.67 8.92
N PHE A 31 14.66 -17.33 7.76
CA PHE A 31 14.20 -18.72 7.66
C PHE A 31 14.90 -19.43 6.50
N ARG A 32 15.40 -20.65 6.74
CA ARG A 32 16.10 -21.49 5.74
C ARG A 32 17.20 -20.78 4.94
N GLY A 33 17.99 -19.95 5.60
CA GLY A 33 19.06 -19.21 4.93
C GLY A 33 18.56 -18.12 3.98
N HIS A 34 17.33 -17.65 4.14
CA HIS A 34 16.84 -16.43 3.51
C HIS A 34 16.45 -15.40 4.56
N ILE A 35 16.63 -14.13 4.21
CA ILE A 35 16.11 -13.01 4.98
C ILE A 35 14.96 -12.39 4.18
N PHE A 36 13.81 -12.29 4.82
CA PHE A 36 12.57 -11.86 4.19
C PHE A 36 12.09 -10.55 4.79
N ARG A 37 11.49 -9.67 3.99
CA ARG A 37 10.79 -8.48 4.50
C ARG A 37 9.56 -8.92 5.30
N GLY A 38 9.53 -8.62 6.60
CA GLY A 38 8.52 -9.15 7.52
C GLY A 38 7.06 -9.00 7.05
N PRO A 39 6.60 -7.78 6.70
CA PRO A 39 5.22 -7.57 6.24
C PRO A 39 4.84 -8.26 4.91
N ARG A 40 5.80 -8.85 4.20
CA ARG A 40 5.58 -9.62 2.95
C ARG A 40 5.51 -11.13 3.17
N VAL A 41 5.78 -11.60 4.39
CA VAL A 41 5.89 -13.02 4.71
C VAL A 41 4.53 -13.59 5.10
N ILE A 42 4.21 -14.77 4.56
CA ILE A 42 3.14 -15.63 5.06
C ILE A 42 3.69 -16.99 5.42
N LYS A 43 3.09 -17.64 6.42
CA LYS A 43 3.33 -19.07 6.66
C LYS A 43 2.44 -19.89 5.73
N SER A 44 2.95 -20.24 4.57
CA SER A 44 2.22 -20.98 3.53
C SER A 44 2.04 -22.47 3.83
N ASN A 45 2.88 -23.05 4.69
CA ASN A 45 2.78 -24.45 5.07
C ASN A 45 2.94 -24.65 6.59
N ALA A 46 2.03 -25.43 7.19
CA ALA A 46 2.03 -25.67 8.63
C ALA A 46 3.00 -26.80 9.07
N SER A 47 3.41 -27.66 8.15
CA SER A 47 4.08 -28.93 8.44
C SER A 47 5.43 -29.09 7.75
N GLU A 48 5.66 -28.38 6.64
CA GLU A 48 6.90 -28.45 5.89
C GLU A 48 7.99 -27.55 6.47
N ASP A 49 9.22 -27.98 6.25
CA ASP A 49 10.43 -27.27 6.64
C ASP A 49 10.64 -26.01 5.77
N ASN A 50 9.91 -25.85 4.65
CA ASN A 50 9.80 -24.60 3.87
C ASN A 50 8.46 -23.90 4.15
N ALA A 51 8.24 -23.53 5.41
CA ALA A 51 6.95 -23.07 5.90
C ALA A 51 6.54 -21.66 5.47
N PHE A 52 7.49 -20.81 5.08
CA PHE A 52 7.27 -19.40 4.80
C PHE A 52 7.45 -19.07 3.31
N SER A 53 6.61 -18.18 2.78
CA SER A 53 6.69 -17.70 1.40
C SER A 53 6.57 -16.18 1.31
N LEU A 54 7.10 -15.63 0.21
CA LEU A 54 6.97 -14.23 -0.18
C LEU A 54 6.30 -14.20 -1.55
N PRO A 55 4.98 -14.31 -1.60
CA PRO A 55 4.27 -14.51 -2.86
C PRO A 55 4.42 -13.33 -3.84
N ASN A 56 4.66 -12.12 -3.33
CA ASN A 56 4.69 -10.87 -4.09
C ASN A 56 6.00 -10.09 -3.97
N PHE A 57 7.07 -10.67 -3.40
CA PHE A 57 8.33 -9.97 -3.18
C PHE A 57 9.54 -10.92 -3.16
N ALA A 58 10.72 -10.42 -3.47
CA ALA A 58 11.96 -11.20 -3.39
C ALA A 58 12.50 -11.24 -1.95
N SER A 59 13.37 -12.21 -1.65
CA SER A 59 14.13 -12.21 -0.40
C SER A 59 15.09 -11.01 -0.37
N LEU A 60 15.26 -10.39 0.80
CA LEU A 60 16.23 -9.31 1.01
C LEU A 60 17.67 -9.82 0.94
N ALA A 61 17.92 -11.04 1.44
CA ALA A 61 19.24 -11.64 1.40
C ALA A 61 19.17 -13.17 1.35
N GLN A 62 20.26 -13.77 0.89
CA GLN A 62 20.53 -15.20 1.00
C GLN A 62 21.77 -15.45 1.86
N VAL A 63 21.67 -16.40 2.78
CA VAL A 63 22.71 -16.82 3.71
C VAL A 63 23.20 -18.21 3.28
N GLY A 64 24.24 -18.23 2.44
CA GLY A 64 24.91 -19.42 1.96
C GLY A 64 26.33 -19.55 2.55
N ILE A 65 27.30 -19.91 1.71
CA ILE A 65 28.73 -19.77 2.08
C ILE A 65 29.06 -18.30 2.38
N ASN A 66 28.48 -17.40 1.57
CA ASN A 66 28.55 -15.96 1.76
C ASN A 66 27.16 -15.42 2.15
N PHE A 67 27.16 -14.24 2.77
CA PHE A 67 25.94 -13.44 2.96
C PHE A 67 25.76 -12.53 1.74
N GLU A 68 24.68 -12.74 0.99
CA GLU A 68 24.39 -12.03 -0.25
C GLU A 68 23.15 -11.16 -0.08
N LEU A 69 23.36 -9.84 0.03
CA LEU A 69 22.30 -8.85 0.21
C LEU A 69 21.85 -8.28 -1.14
N ASP A 70 20.54 -8.33 -1.42
CA ASP A 70 19.94 -7.66 -2.56
C ASP A 70 19.67 -6.18 -2.23
N THR A 71 20.74 -5.37 -2.30
CA THR A 71 20.71 -3.96 -1.89
C THR A 71 19.60 -3.13 -2.57
N PRO A 72 19.32 -3.29 -3.89
CA PRO A 72 18.23 -2.58 -4.56
C PRO A 72 16.83 -2.75 -3.96
N VAL A 73 16.56 -3.85 -3.26
CA VAL A 73 15.22 -4.11 -2.69
C VAL A 73 15.11 -3.72 -1.21
N VAL A 74 16.22 -3.42 -0.54
CA VAL A 74 16.27 -3.01 0.87
C VAL A 74 15.78 -1.57 1.03
N LEU A 75 14.97 -1.31 2.06
CA LEU A 75 14.52 0.04 2.40
C LEU A 75 15.70 0.92 2.80
N PRO A 76 15.67 2.23 2.48
CA PRO A 76 16.69 3.14 2.94
C PRO A 76 16.66 3.24 4.47
N GLY A 77 17.85 3.37 5.06
CA GLY A 77 17.98 3.75 6.47
C GLY A 77 17.50 5.18 6.75
N PRO A 78 17.56 5.63 8.01
CA PRO A 78 17.17 7.00 8.36
C PRO A 78 18.01 8.02 7.58
N VAL A 79 17.34 9.00 6.96
CA VAL A 79 17.97 10.03 6.12
C VAL A 79 18.74 11.09 6.92
N SER A 80 18.51 11.18 8.23
CA SER A 80 19.20 12.08 9.16
C SER A 80 19.08 11.62 10.61
N ASP A 81 19.89 12.20 11.49
CA ASP A 81 19.81 11.97 12.94
C ASP A 81 18.47 12.44 13.55
N ASP A 82 17.76 13.36 12.89
CA ASP A 82 16.46 13.87 13.35
C ASP A 82 15.33 12.85 13.22
N VAL A 83 15.55 11.77 12.46
CA VAL A 83 14.59 10.66 12.27
C VAL A 83 15.14 9.30 12.68
N ALA A 84 16.41 9.23 13.10
CA ALA A 84 17.06 7.98 13.49
C ALA A 84 16.74 7.59 14.94
N LEU A 85 16.51 6.29 15.21
CA LEU A 85 16.28 5.77 16.58
C LEU A 85 17.52 5.83 17.49
N SER A 86 18.70 6.10 16.94
CA SER A 86 19.91 6.43 17.71
C SER A 86 19.70 7.72 18.51
N ASN A 87 18.97 8.69 17.96
CA ASN A 87 18.59 9.91 18.64
C ASN A 87 17.62 9.63 19.82
N PRO A 88 17.98 9.96 21.06
CA PRO A 88 17.14 9.70 22.23
C PRO A 88 15.75 10.34 22.15
N ALA A 89 15.61 11.51 21.52
CA ALA A 89 14.33 12.19 21.39
C ALA A 89 13.39 11.43 20.45
N VAL A 90 13.90 10.99 19.29
CA VAL A 90 13.15 10.16 18.32
C VAL A 90 12.74 8.83 18.95
N ARG A 91 13.67 8.18 19.68
CA ARG A 91 13.40 6.92 20.37
C ARG A 91 12.33 7.07 21.45
N THR A 92 12.37 8.14 22.24
CA THR A 92 11.36 8.43 23.27
C THR A 92 9.98 8.61 22.63
N ARG A 93 9.90 9.42 21.56
CA ARG A 93 8.66 9.62 20.79
C ARG A 93 8.13 8.31 20.20
N ALA A 94 9.00 7.43 19.70
CA ALA A 94 8.59 6.12 19.20
C ALA A 94 8.04 5.22 20.32
N GLN A 95 8.60 5.26 21.52
CA GLN A 95 8.11 4.52 22.69
C GLN A 95 6.75 5.05 23.17
N GLU A 96 6.54 6.36 23.17
CA GLU A 96 5.25 6.98 23.47
C GLU A 96 4.18 6.56 22.47
N ARG A 97 4.51 6.57 21.16
CA ARG A 97 3.64 6.08 20.08
C ARG A 97 3.25 4.62 20.30
N LEU A 98 4.23 3.75 20.59
CA LEU A 98 3.98 2.33 20.84
C LEU A 98 3.10 2.10 22.08
N SER A 99 3.31 2.89 23.13
CA SER A 99 2.49 2.81 24.35
C SER A 99 1.04 3.21 24.05
N HIS A 100 0.83 4.29 23.30
CA HIS A 100 -0.50 4.69 22.85
C HIS A 100 -1.19 3.58 22.04
N ILE A 101 -0.50 3.00 21.05
CA ILE A 101 -1.04 1.89 20.26
C ILE A 101 -1.41 0.72 21.18
N ALA A 102 -0.52 0.32 22.10
CA ALA A 102 -0.78 -0.79 23.02
C ALA A 102 -2.01 -0.57 23.91
N ASP A 103 -2.23 0.67 24.37
CA ASP A 103 -3.38 1.03 25.20
C ASP A 103 -4.71 1.03 24.42
N HIS A 104 -4.67 1.28 23.10
CA HIS A 104 -5.86 1.45 22.27
C HIS A 104 -6.18 0.24 21.39
N ILE A 105 -5.21 -0.62 21.08
CA ILE A 105 -5.38 -1.72 20.11
C ILE A 105 -6.47 -2.72 20.52
N GLY A 106 -6.66 -2.94 21.83
CA GLY A 106 -7.74 -3.79 22.35
C GLY A 106 -9.14 -3.21 22.15
N GLY A 107 -9.27 -1.90 21.98
CA GLY A 107 -10.52 -1.19 21.71
C GLY A 107 -10.83 -1.01 20.22
N THR A 108 -9.99 -1.57 19.34
CA THR A 108 -10.03 -1.37 17.89
C THR A 108 -10.27 -2.71 17.17
N PRO A 109 -11.46 -3.32 17.32
CA PRO A 109 -11.76 -4.59 16.67
C PRO A 109 -11.73 -4.43 15.14
N VAL A 110 -10.80 -5.12 14.50
CA VAL A 110 -10.74 -5.31 13.05
C VAL A 110 -11.09 -6.77 12.77
N VAL A 111 -11.88 -7.04 11.73
CA VAL A 111 -12.39 -8.39 11.44
C VAL A 111 -12.08 -8.78 10.00
N PRO A 112 -11.35 -9.87 9.73
CA PRO A 112 -11.27 -10.45 8.40
C PRO A 112 -12.60 -11.11 8.03
N LEU A 113 -13.11 -10.81 6.84
CA LEU A 113 -14.36 -11.35 6.31
C LEU A 113 -14.07 -11.99 4.95
N PRO A 114 -13.93 -13.33 4.88
CA PRO A 114 -13.72 -14.00 3.61
C PRO A 114 -14.97 -13.94 2.75
N ALA A 115 -14.78 -13.80 1.43
CA ALA A 115 -15.81 -14.07 0.46
C ALA A 115 -16.11 -15.58 0.42
N PHE A 116 -17.37 -15.96 0.53
CA PHE A 116 -17.82 -17.33 0.38
C PHE A 116 -19.19 -17.37 -0.30
N PRO A 117 -19.57 -18.47 -0.97
CA PRO A 117 -20.91 -18.62 -1.52
C PRO A 117 -21.96 -18.56 -0.41
N ALA A 118 -22.89 -17.61 -0.51
CA ALA A 118 -23.92 -17.38 0.49
C ALA A 118 -25.27 -17.04 -0.16
N PRO A 119 -26.41 -17.39 0.47
CA PRO A 119 -27.73 -17.04 -0.03
C PRO A 119 -27.96 -15.51 -0.09
N PHE A 120 -28.65 -15.07 -1.13
CA PHE A 120 -29.18 -13.72 -1.27
C PHE A 120 -30.54 -13.76 -1.99
N ALA A 121 -31.40 -12.78 -1.73
CA ALA A 121 -32.63 -12.63 -2.48
C ALA A 121 -32.32 -12.09 -3.88
N ALA A 122 -32.91 -12.69 -4.92
CA ALA A 122 -32.71 -12.26 -6.31
C ALA A 122 -33.09 -10.79 -6.56
N SER A 123 -33.97 -10.22 -5.72
CA SER A 123 -34.32 -8.79 -5.70
C SER A 123 -33.23 -7.87 -5.17
N GLY A 124 -32.11 -8.40 -4.66
CA GLY A 124 -31.04 -7.63 -4.02
C GLY A 124 -31.40 -7.04 -2.65
N SER A 125 -32.55 -7.42 -2.07
CA SER A 125 -33.05 -6.82 -0.83
C SER A 125 -32.44 -7.41 0.44
N THR A 126 -31.99 -8.66 0.42
CA THR A 126 -31.39 -9.36 1.58
C THR A 126 -30.24 -10.25 1.12
N ALA A 127 -29.22 -10.38 1.95
CA ALA A 127 -28.11 -11.31 1.73
C ALA A 127 -27.50 -11.69 3.09
N PHE A 128 -27.15 -12.97 3.26
CA PHE A 128 -26.56 -13.45 4.52
C PHE A 128 -25.26 -12.72 4.88
N ILE A 129 -24.43 -12.38 3.88
CA ILE A 129 -23.21 -11.59 4.09
C ILE A 129 -23.53 -10.16 4.55
N ALA A 130 -24.64 -9.57 4.08
CA ALA A 130 -25.06 -8.24 4.52
C ALA A 130 -25.44 -8.25 6.02
N GLU A 131 -26.16 -9.27 6.47
CA GLU A 131 -26.49 -9.46 7.89
C GLU A 131 -25.23 -9.64 8.76
N ILE A 132 -24.21 -10.34 8.26
CA ILE A 132 -22.91 -10.44 8.93
C ILE A 132 -22.27 -9.06 9.05
N VAL A 133 -22.22 -8.28 7.97
CA VAL A 133 -21.66 -6.92 7.99
C VAL A 133 -22.37 -6.05 9.02
N ASP A 134 -23.71 -6.03 9.01
CA ASP A 134 -24.50 -5.26 9.96
C ASP A 134 -24.27 -5.71 11.42
N ALA A 135 -24.12 -7.03 11.65
CA ALA A 135 -23.81 -7.57 12.95
C ALA A 135 -22.40 -7.16 13.44
N LEU A 136 -21.40 -7.16 12.56
CA LEU A 136 -20.04 -6.71 12.87
C LEU A 136 -20.02 -5.23 13.25
N VAL A 137 -20.71 -4.38 12.47
CA VAL A 137 -20.84 -2.94 12.77
C VAL A 137 -21.56 -2.74 14.11
N SER A 138 -22.67 -3.45 14.34
CA SER A 138 -23.43 -3.39 15.60
C SER A 138 -22.62 -3.84 16.81
N ALA A 139 -21.70 -4.79 16.63
CA ALA A 139 -20.77 -5.24 17.66
C ALA A 139 -19.61 -4.25 17.93
N GLY A 140 -19.50 -3.17 17.14
CA GLY A 140 -18.50 -2.12 17.31
C GLY A 140 -17.23 -2.28 16.48
N ALA A 141 -17.24 -3.08 15.41
CA ALA A 141 -16.10 -3.20 14.49
C ALA A 141 -15.61 -1.83 14.00
N LYS A 142 -14.30 -1.61 14.03
CA LYS A 142 -13.63 -0.41 13.52
C LYS A 142 -13.03 -0.61 12.12
N GLY A 143 -12.76 -1.87 11.75
CA GLY A 143 -12.35 -2.23 10.41
C GLY A 143 -12.87 -3.59 9.98
N ILE A 144 -13.09 -3.76 8.67
CA ILE A 144 -13.47 -5.02 8.03
C ILE A 144 -12.52 -5.25 6.86
N VAL A 145 -11.74 -6.33 6.91
CA VAL A 145 -10.84 -6.72 5.81
C VAL A 145 -11.52 -7.80 4.98
N LEU A 146 -11.99 -7.42 3.80
CA LEU A 146 -12.63 -8.32 2.86
C LEU A 146 -11.56 -9.19 2.20
N GLU A 147 -11.58 -10.50 2.46
CA GLU A 147 -10.72 -11.44 1.72
C GLU A 147 -11.51 -11.86 0.47
N SER A 148 -11.35 -11.10 -0.61
CA SER A 148 -12.10 -11.29 -1.85
C SER A 148 -11.55 -12.43 -2.70
N CYS A 149 -12.32 -12.88 -3.69
CA CYS A 149 -11.88 -13.90 -4.64
C CYS A 149 -11.02 -13.29 -5.76
N GLY A 150 -10.00 -14.02 -6.22
CA GLY A 150 -9.19 -13.64 -7.39
C GLY A 150 -8.52 -12.27 -7.22
N GLU A 151 -8.75 -11.37 -8.16
CA GLU A 151 -8.16 -10.02 -8.18
C GLU A 151 -8.92 -8.99 -7.34
N GLY A 152 -9.82 -9.42 -6.43
CA GLY A 152 -10.58 -8.50 -5.57
C GLY A 152 -12.09 -8.55 -5.73
N ASN A 153 -12.65 -9.66 -6.22
CA ASN A 153 -14.09 -9.79 -6.45
C ASN A 153 -14.83 -10.21 -5.17
N PHE A 154 -15.77 -9.38 -4.72
CA PHE A 154 -16.61 -9.65 -3.54
C PHE A 154 -18.09 -9.69 -3.96
N PRO A 155 -18.92 -10.59 -3.39
CA PRO A 155 -20.33 -10.67 -3.77
C PRO A 155 -21.08 -9.38 -3.39
N SER A 156 -21.69 -8.71 -4.36
CA SER A 156 -22.53 -7.52 -4.13
C SER A 156 -23.89 -7.86 -3.50
N GLY A 157 -24.38 -9.08 -3.70
CA GLY A 157 -25.75 -9.48 -3.37
C GLY A 157 -26.78 -9.11 -4.45
N ALA A 158 -26.34 -8.61 -5.61
CA ALA A 158 -27.14 -8.43 -6.82
C ALA A 158 -26.18 -8.43 -8.05
N PRO A 159 -26.00 -9.56 -8.75
CA PRO A 159 -25.00 -9.68 -9.83
C PRO A 159 -25.19 -8.70 -10.98
N ASP A 160 -26.44 -8.44 -11.36
CA ASP A 160 -26.79 -7.59 -12.51
C ASP A 160 -26.85 -6.09 -12.15
N SER A 161 -26.86 -5.75 -10.87
CA SER A 161 -26.94 -4.37 -10.37
C SER A 161 -26.20 -4.25 -9.04
N PRO A 162 -24.85 -4.25 -9.06
CA PRO A 162 -24.04 -4.38 -7.84
C PRO A 162 -24.32 -3.33 -6.77
N GLU A 163 -24.54 -2.07 -7.14
CA GLU A 163 -24.84 -0.97 -6.21
C GLU A 163 -26.19 -1.14 -5.49
N ASP A 164 -27.13 -1.85 -6.14
CA ASP A 164 -28.42 -2.24 -5.57
C ASP A 164 -28.35 -3.56 -4.78
N GLY A 165 -27.15 -4.14 -4.64
CA GLY A 165 -26.94 -5.34 -3.86
C GLY A 165 -26.97 -5.08 -2.36
N ALA A 166 -27.61 -5.98 -1.61
CA ALA A 166 -27.70 -5.87 -0.14
C ALA A 166 -26.32 -5.79 0.52
N VAL A 167 -25.32 -6.55 0.02
CA VAL A 167 -23.96 -6.53 0.59
C VAL A 167 -23.27 -5.20 0.26
N ALA A 168 -23.42 -4.70 -0.97
CA ALA A 168 -22.84 -3.43 -1.38
C ALA A 168 -23.35 -2.27 -0.54
N ARG A 169 -24.66 -2.20 -0.31
CA ARG A 169 -25.27 -1.18 0.56
C ARG A 169 -24.85 -1.31 2.02
N ALA A 170 -24.76 -2.53 2.56
CA ALA A 170 -24.30 -2.75 3.93
C ALA A 170 -22.85 -2.27 4.13
N LEU A 171 -21.95 -2.58 3.19
CA LEU A 171 -20.56 -2.10 3.23
C LEU A 171 -20.46 -0.58 3.05
N ARG A 172 -21.27 0.00 2.16
CA ARG A 172 -21.34 1.46 2.02
C ARG A 172 -21.80 2.12 3.32
N ALA A 173 -22.84 1.58 3.96
CA ALA A 173 -23.32 2.06 5.25
C ALA A 173 -22.26 1.93 6.35
N ALA A 174 -21.52 0.81 6.39
CA ALA A 174 -20.40 0.62 7.31
C ALA A 174 -19.31 1.69 7.12
N THR A 175 -18.90 1.96 5.88
CA THR A 175 -17.95 3.03 5.57
C THR A 175 -18.47 4.40 6.00
N GLN A 176 -19.75 4.71 5.75
CA GLN A 176 -20.39 5.96 6.18
C GLN A 176 -20.48 6.09 7.71
N ALA A 177 -20.54 4.98 8.43
CA ALA A 177 -20.47 4.93 9.89
C ALA A 177 -19.03 5.03 10.44
N GLY A 178 -18.02 5.22 9.57
CA GLY A 178 -16.62 5.38 9.95
C GLY A 178 -15.84 4.06 10.07
N VAL A 179 -16.39 2.93 9.63
CA VAL A 179 -15.68 1.65 9.61
C VAL A 179 -14.71 1.61 8.42
N ALA A 180 -13.46 1.24 8.66
CA ALA A 180 -12.47 1.04 7.61
C ALA A 180 -12.74 -0.28 6.87
N VAL A 181 -13.40 -0.22 5.72
CA VAL A 181 -13.57 -1.37 4.82
C VAL A 181 -12.35 -1.47 3.90
N VAL A 182 -11.67 -2.61 3.91
CA VAL A 182 -10.41 -2.85 3.19
C VAL A 182 -10.58 -4.04 2.25
N ALA A 183 -10.30 -3.86 0.96
CA ALA A 183 -10.41 -4.88 -0.06
C ALA A 183 -9.07 -5.61 -0.25
N ALA A 184 -8.98 -6.82 0.30
CA ALA A 184 -7.88 -7.76 0.15
C ALA A 184 -8.26 -8.90 -0.82
N THR A 185 -7.37 -9.90 -0.95
CA THR A 185 -7.63 -11.14 -1.68
C THR A 185 -7.30 -12.36 -0.84
N GLN A 186 -8.06 -13.45 -1.02
CA GLN A 186 -7.75 -14.78 -0.49
C GLN A 186 -6.55 -15.42 -1.20
N VAL A 187 -6.23 -14.96 -2.41
CA VAL A 187 -5.14 -15.51 -3.20
C VAL A 187 -3.81 -15.07 -2.58
N GLN A 188 -2.87 -16.00 -2.44
CA GLN A 188 -1.59 -15.70 -1.81
C GLN A 188 -0.75 -14.73 -2.65
N ALA A 189 -0.77 -14.86 -3.99
CA ALA A 189 0.03 -14.08 -4.92
C ALA A 189 -0.83 -13.29 -5.92
N GLY A 190 -0.32 -12.14 -6.36
CA GLY A 190 -0.99 -11.21 -7.27
C GLY A 190 -1.39 -9.90 -6.59
N THR A 191 -2.10 -9.08 -7.35
CA THR A 191 -2.48 -7.71 -6.97
C THR A 191 -4.00 -7.57 -7.02
N VAL A 192 -4.59 -6.93 -6.01
CA VAL A 192 -5.99 -6.50 -6.05
C VAL A 192 -6.14 -5.39 -7.09
N ASN A 193 -7.01 -5.61 -8.09
CA ASN A 193 -7.27 -4.69 -9.18
C ASN A 193 -8.77 -4.46 -9.35
N ALA A 194 -9.28 -3.43 -8.65
CA ALA A 194 -10.71 -3.09 -8.69
C ALA A 194 -11.21 -2.69 -10.10
N SER A 195 -10.31 -2.36 -11.04
CA SER A 195 -10.66 -2.03 -12.43
C SER A 195 -10.65 -3.21 -13.40
N ALA A 196 -10.21 -4.41 -12.97
CA ALA A 196 -10.08 -5.55 -13.87
C ALA A 196 -11.41 -6.23 -14.23
N TYR A 197 -12.37 -6.26 -13.29
CA TYR A 197 -13.65 -6.95 -13.46
C TYR A 197 -14.81 -6.19 -12.81
N ALA A 198 -15.99 -6.21 -13.46
CA ALA A 198 -17.20 -5.54 -12.99
C ALA A 198 -17.66 -6.00 -11.59
N SER A 199 -17.32 -7.23 -11.19
CA SER A 199 -17.65 -7.81 -9.87
C SER A 199 -16.83 -7.23 -8.71
N GLY A 200 -15.73 -6.52 -8.98
CA GLY A 200 -14.94 -5.77 -7.99
C GLY A 200 -15.03 -4.24 -8.14
N ALA A 201 -15.47 -3.75 -9.31
CA ALA A 201 -15.52 -2.32 -9.65
C ALA A 201 -16.44 -1.48 -8.76
N TRP A 202 -17.38 -2.11 -8.04
CA TRP A 202 -18.29 -1.44 -7.10
C TRP A 202 -17.68 -1.24 -5.70
N LEU A 203 -16.58 -1.93 -5.36
CA LEU A 203 -15.96 -1.79 -4.04
C LEU A 203 -15.46 -0.36 -3.75
N PRO A 204 -14.82 0.35 -4.71
CA PRO A 204 -14.54 1.78 -4.57
C PRO A 204 -15.80 2.62 -4.33
N TRP A 205 -16.92 2.31 -5.00
CA TRP A 205 -18.20 2.97 -4.74
C TRP A 205 -18.69 2.74 -3.30
N ALA A 206 -18.50 1.54 -2.73
CA ALA A 206 -18.78 1.27 -1.32
C ALA A 206 -17.79 1.97 -0.35
N GLY A 207 -16.77 2.64 -0.90
CA GLY A 207 -15.71 3.33 -0.17
C GLY A 207 -14.60 2.41 0.33
N ALA A 208 -14.52 1.16 -0.17
CA ALA A 208 -13.49 0.22 0.25
C ALA A 208 -12.09 0.66 -0.18
N ILE A 209 -11.10 0.38 0.66
CA ILE A 209 -9.68 0.73 0.44
C ILE A 209 -8.98 -0.47 -0.23
N GLY A 210 -8.44 -0.30 -1.43
CA GLY A 210 -7.65 -1.34 -2.09
C GLY A 210 -6.24 -1.46 -1.48
N ILE A 211 -5.73 -2.70 -1.37
CA ILE A 211 -4.42 -2.96 -0.74
C ILE A 211 -3.27 -3.23 -1.73
N GLY A 212 -3.55 -3.23 -3.04
CA GLY A 212 -2.55 -3.61 -4.05
C GLY A 212 -2.10 -5.07 -3.89
N ASP A 213 -0.80 -5.29 -3.80
CA ASP A 213 -0.14 -6.60 -3.65
C ASP A 213 0.24 -6.93 -2.19
N MET A 214 -0.34 -6.19 -1.22
CA MET A 214 -0.20 -6.50 0.20
C MET A 214 -0.84 -7.85 0.53
N THR A 215 -0.26 -8.59 1.47
CA THR A 215 -0.90 -9.82 1.98
C THR A 215 -2.13 -9.46 2.82
N ALA A 216 -3.16 -10.30 2.84
CA ALA A 216 -4.37 -10.06 3.64
C ALA A 216 -4.06 -9.90 5.14
N ILE A 217 -3.11 -10.69 5.67
CA ILE A 217 -2.69 -10.59 7.07
C ILE A 217 -1.92 -9.30 7.36
N ALA A 218 -1.12 -8.79 6.42
CA ALA A 218 -0.48 -7.49 6.56
C ALA A 218 -1.50 -6.35 6.50
N ALA A 219 -2.49 -6.43 5.59
CA ALA A 219 -3.59 -5.47 5.54
C ALA A 219 -4.41 -5.44 6.84
N PHE A 220 -4.73 -6.60 7.39
CA PHE A 220 -5.36 -6.76 8.70
C PHE A 220 -4.55 -6.11 9.81
N THR A 221 -3.28 -6.48 9.94
CA THR A 221 -2.38 -5.98 10.99
C THR A 221 -2.20 -4.46 10.87
N LYS A 222 -1.98 -3.98 9.66
CA LYS A 222 -1.78 -2.56 9.37
C LYS A 222 -3.02 -1.73 9.68
N THR A 223 -4.21 -2.21 9.30
CA THR A 223 -5.48 -1.55 9.60
C THR A 223 -5.68 -1.44 11.11
N MET A 224 -5.43 -2.52 11.85
CA MET A 224 -5.53 -2.54 13.31
C MET A 224 -4.57 -1.54 13.96
N VAL A 225 -3.29 -1.54 13.55
CA VAL A 225 -2.28 -0.64 14.11
C VAL A 225 -2.59 0.83 13.80
N LEU A 226 -2.93 1.17 12.55
CA LEU A 226 -3.19 2.55 12.15
C LEU A 226 -4.46 3.11 12.81
N LEU A 227 -5.51 2.30 12.97
CA LEU A 227 -6.71 2.71 13.69
C LEU A 227 -6.45 2.86 15.19
N ALA A 228 -5.62 2.00 15.79
CA ALA A 228 -5.23 2.13 17.20
C ALA A 228 -4.30 3.31 17.46
N GLU A 229 -3.53 3.75 16.45
CA GLU A 229 -2.69 4.94 16.52
C GLU A 229 -3.48 6.24 16.30
N GLN A 230 -4.67 6.15 15.70
CA GLN A 230 -5.49 7.30 15.40
C GLN A 230 -5.78 8.10 16.68
N GLY A 231 -5.51 9.41 16.66
CA GLY A 231 -5.68 10.29 17.81
C GLY A 231 -4.45 10.40 18.71
N TRP A 232 -3.33 9.72 18.40
CA TRP A 232 -2.06 10.02 19.03
C TRP A 232 -1.63 11.46 18.71
N GLY A 233 -1.46 12.29 19.74
CA GLY A 233 -1.15 13.72 19.58
C GLY A 233 0.17 14.03 18.88
N GLY A 234 0.98 13.01 18.57
CA GLY A 234 2.23 13.15 17.82
C GLY A 234 2.08 13.14 16.30
N ASN A 235 0.89 12.90 15.71
CA ASN A 235 0.75 12.83 14.26
C ASN A 235 -0.41 13.66 13.66
N GLU A 236 -1.35 14.13 14.50
CA GLU A 236 -2.54 14.90 14.09
C GLU A 236 -3.36 14.24 12.98
N TRP A 237 -3.34 12.90 12.88
CA TRP A 237 -4.04 12.18 11.83
C TRP A 237 -5.55 12.16 12.06
N ASP A 238 -6.30 12.61 11.05
CA ASP A 238 -7.73 12.41 10.97
C ASP A 238 -8.09 11.05 10.34
N ALA A 239 -9.39 10.73 10.31
CA ALA A 239 -9.87 9.47 9.75
C ALA A 239 -9.53 9.33 8.25
N GLY A 240 -9.57 10.43 7.49
CA GLY A 240 -9.21 10.43 6.07
C GLY A 240 -7.74 10.07 5.84
N THR A 241 -6.85 10.64 6.66
CA THR A 241 -5.42 10.35 6.65
C THR A 241 -5.16 8.88 6.98
N VAL A 242 -5.78 8.36 8.03
CA VAL A 242 -5.65 6.93 8.40
C VAL A 242 -6.12 6.02 7.27
N ARG A 243 -7.25 6.33 6.62
CA ARG A 243 -7.74 5.57 5.45
C ARG A 243 -6.75 5.60 4.29
N SER A 244 -6.15 6.76 4.00
CA SER A 244 -5.12 6.86 2.96
C SER A 244 -3.88 6.02 3.31
N LEU A 245 -3.41 6.10 4.56
CA LEU A 245 -2.25 5.36 5.04
C LEU A 245 -2.43 3.84 4.95
N ILE A 246 -3.65 3.31 5.12
CA ILE A 246 -3.94 1.88 4.96
C ILE A 246 -3.57 1.39 3.55
N GLY A 247 -3.89 2.16 2.50
CA GLY A 247 -3.60 1.80 1.11
C GLY A 247 -2.17 2.09 0.63
N GLN A 248 -1.43 2.98 1.30
CA GLN A 248 -0.07 3.37 0.89
C GLN A 248 0.99 2.43 1.44
N SER A 249 2.02 2.06 0.68
CA SER A 249 3.18 1.35 1.23
C SER A 249 3.90 2.21 2.28
N LEU A 250 4.03 1.77 3.53
CA LEU A 250 4.71 2.53 4.61
C LEU A 250 6.05 1.91 5.00
N VAL A 251 6.09 0.58 5.05
CA VAL A 251 7.23 -0.24 5.49
C VAL A 251 7.54 -1.35 4.48
N GLY A 252 7.17 -1.13 3.21
CA GLY A 252 7.43 -2.07 2.12
C GLY A 252 6.48 -3.26 2.04
N GLU A 253 5.34 -3.21 2.73
CA GLU A 253 4.30 -4.25 2.77
C GLU A 253 3.52 -4.41 1.46
N CYS A 254 3.55 -3.39 0.61
CA CYS A 254 3.04 -3.41 -0.76
C CYS A 254 3.96 -2.60 -1.71
N ALA A 255 3.76 -2.75 -3.01
CA ALA A 255 4.48 -2.01 -4.03
C ALA A 255 4.10 -0.53 -3.97
N VAL A 256 5.07 0.35 -4.18
CA VAL A 256 4.83 1.79 -4.26
C VAL A 256 4.28 2.12 -5.64
N THR A 257 2.97 2.38 -5.72
CA THR A 257 2.26 2.66 -6.99
C THR A 257 1.78 4.09 -7.12
N ASP A 258 1.84 4.89 -6.05
CA ASP A 258 1.29 6.23 -5.95
C ASP A 258 2.35 7.32 -6.09
N ARG A 259 3.64 6.97 -6.05
CA ARG A 259 4.74 7.94 -6.04
C ARG A 259 6.05 7.43 -6.63
N VAL A 260 6.86 8.39 -7.07
CA VAL A 260 8.28 8.22 -7.44
C VAL A 260 9.11 9.14 -6.53
N GLY A 261 10.19 8.63 -5.94
CA GLY A 261 11.05 9.38 -5.01
C GLY A 261 11.95 8.48 -4.17
N GLU A 262 12.69 9.10 -3.24
CA GLU A 262 13.71 8.46 -2.40
C GLU A 262 13.17 7.34 -1.49
N LEU A 263 11.91 7.44 -1.05
CA LEU A 263 11.25 6.47 -0.19
C LEU A 263 10.51 5.36 -0.97
N GLY A 264 10.89 5.15 -2.22
CA GLY A 264 10.23 4.17 -3.07
C GLY A 264 10.92 4.06 -4.42
N ARG A 265 10.12 4.14 -5.48
CA ARG A 265 10.61 4.01 -6.83
C ARG A 265 11.32 5.29 -7.25
N THR A 266 12.61 5.29 -7.52
CA THR A 266 13.34 6.54 -7.90
C THR A 266 13.17 6.92 -9.37
N ARG A 267 12.56 6.04 -10.18
CA ARG A 267 12.37 6.27 -11.63
C ARG A 267 10.98 5.84 -12.10
N LEU A 268 10.49 6.54 -13.12
CA LEU A 268 9.32 6.18 -13.90
C LEU A 268 9.70 6.02 -15.38
N LEU A 269 9.83 4.76 -15.81
CA LEU A 269 10.22 4.40 -17.17
C LEU A 269 9.09 4.70 -18.16
N PRO A 270 9.40 4.82 -19.46
CA PRO A 270 8.38 4.95 -20.50
C PRO A 270 7.34 3.83 -20.43
N GLY A 271 6.07 4.21 -20.36
CA GLY A 271 4.91 3.32 -20.23
C GLY A 271 4.46 3.05 -18.80
N GLU A 272 5.26 3.39 -17.79
CA GLU A 272 4.93 3.06 -16.41
C GLU A 272 3.95 4.05 -15.76
N SER A 273 3.12 3.47 -14.89
CA SER A 273 2.02 4.02 -14.07
C SER A 273 2.40 4.60 -12.70
N LEU A 274 1.93 5.79 -12.30
CA LEU A 274 1.51 6.04 -10.92
C LEU A 274 -0.03 6.10 -10.85
N LYS A 275 -0.64 5.66 -9.74
CA LYS A 275 -2.09 5.61 -9.56
C LYS A 275 -2.51 6.25 -8.23
N ALA A 276 -3.58 7.03 -8.25
CA ALA A 276 -4.28 7.41 -7.03
C ALA A 276 -4.85 6.15 -6.35
N LEU A 277 -4.85 6.11 -5.02
CA LEU A 277 -5.26 4.92 -4.27
C LEU A 277 -6.75 4.57 -4.41
N ASP A 278 -7.60 5.56 -4.72
CA ASP A 278 -9.02 5.38 -5.05
C ASP A 278 -9.24 5.01 -6.53
N GLY A 279 -8.19 5.01 -7.37
CA GLY A 279 -8.31 4.80 -8.81
C GLY A 279 -8.86 6.01 -9.58
N SER A 280 -9.04 7.17 -8.95
CA SER A 280 -9.61 8.37 -9.58
C SER A 280 -8.74 8.95 -10.70
N ALA A 281 -7.43 8.70 -10.66
CA ALA A 281 -6.47 9.21 -11.62
C ALA A 281 -5.25 8.29 -11.79
N THR A 282 -4.62 8.35 -12.96
CA THR A 282 -3.28 7.77 -13.15
C THR A 282 -2.36 8.74 -13.89
N LEU A 283 -1.10 8.80 -13.45
CA LEU A 283 -0.02 9.53 -14.13
C LEU A 283 0.87 8.53 -14.86
N THR A 284 0.80 8.51 -16.19
CA THR A 284 1.64 7.66 -17.04
C THR A 284 2.80 8.44 -17.61
N ASN A 285 4.03 7.91 -17.52
CA ASN A 285 5.13 8.42 -18.32
C ASN A 285 4.98 7.92 -19.77
N HIS A 286 4.18 8.62 -20.57
CA HIS A 286 3.80 8.20 -21.91
C HIS A 286 5.00 8.24 -22.87
N PRO A 287 5.31 7.17 -23.63
CA PRO A 287 6.50 7.12 -24.49
C PRO A 287 6.59 8.26 -25.51
N ALA A 288 5.45 8.73 -26.03
CA ALA A 288 5.41 9.80 -27.03
C ALA A 288 5.04 11.19 -26.50
N ARG A 289 4.69 11.32 -25.20
CA ARG A 289 4.20 12.59 -24.62
C ARG A 289 4.89 12.99 -23.31
N GLY A 290 5.71 12.12 -22.72
CA GLY A 290 6.22 12.30 -21.36
C GLY A 290 5.12 12.07 -20.30
N PRO A 291 5.29 12.60 -19.08
CA PRO A 291 4.29 12.46 -18.01
C PRO A 291 2.93 13.09 -18.38
N VAL A 292 1.88 12.26 -18.36
CA VAL A 292 0.48 12.63 -18.61
C VAL A 292 -0.37 12.13 -17.45
N LEU A 293 -1.11 13.03 -16.82
CA LEU A 293 -2.11 12.71 -15.80
C LEU A 293 -3.47 12.58 -16.49
N SER A 294 -4.12 11.44 -16.29
CA SER A 294 -5.47 11.17 -16.79
C SER A 294 -6.43 10.85 -15.65
N GLY A 295 -7.69 11.26 -15.79
CA GLY A 295 -8.77 10.83 -14.91
C GLY A 295 -9.18 9.37 -15.17
N ALA A 296 -10.08 8.84 -14.33
CA ALA A 296 -10.63 7.49 -14.49
C ALA A 296 -11.34 7.25 -15.83
N ASP A 297 -11.86 8.31 -16.47
CA ASP A 297 -12.46 8.27 -17.82
C ASP A 297 -11.42 8.24 -18.97
N GLY A 298 -10.14 8.23 -18.63
CA GLY A 298 -9.02 8.23 -19.58
C GLY A 298 -8.68 9.60 -20.18
N LYS A 299 -9.46 10.65 -19.90
CA LYS A 299 -9.17 11.99 -20.42
C LYS A 299 -7.93 12.57 -19.76
N ALA A 300 -7.08 13.18 -20.56
CA ALA A 300 -5.91 13.91 -20.07
C ALA A 300 -6.37 15.14 -19.29
N LEU A 301 -5.86 15.28 -18.07
CA LEU A 301 -6.13 16.39 -17.16
C LEU A 301 -4.93 17.34 -17.05
N TRP A 302 -3.72 16.79 -17.20
CA TRP A 302 -2.48 17.54 -17.18
C TRP A 302 -1.39 16.82 -17.97
N GLU A 303 -0.51 17.58 -18.63
CA GLU A 303 0.68 17.07 -19.33
C GLU A 303 1.90 17.90 -18.91
N ALA A 304 3.03 17.23 -18.70
CA ALA A 304 4.28 17.90 -18.33
C ALA A 304 4.87 18.73 -19.49
N LEU A 305 4.72 18.24 -20.72
CA LEU A 305 5.31 18.83 -21.92
C LEU A 305 4.21 19.51 -22.75
N ALA A 306 4.40 20.79 -23.09
CA ALA A 306 3.51 21.49 -24.00
C ALA A 306 3.59 20.94 -25.45
N GLN A 307 4.76 20.41 -25.84
CA GLN A 307 4.98 19.77 -27.13
C GLN A 307 5.98 18.61 -26.98
N ALA A 308 5.71 17.49 -27.65
CA ALA A 308 6.57 16.30 -27.62
C ALA A 308 7.88 16.52 -28.40
N PRO A 309 9.07 16.51 -27.77
CA PRO A 309 10.34 16.61 -28.47
C PRO A 309 10.71 15.27 -29.13
N ALA A 310 11.51 15.33 -30.19
CA ALA A 310 12.00 14.15 -30.92
C ALA A 310 12.91 13.23 -30.07
N SER A 311 13.43 13.72 -28.95
CA SER A 311 14.29 13.00 -28.01
C SER A 311 13.54 12.08 -27.02
N LEU A 312 12.20 12.05 -27.09
CA LEU A 312 11.40 11.03 -26.41
C LEU A 312 11.65 9.63 -26.99
N PRO A 313 11.45 8.54 -26.21
CA PRO A 313 10.91 8.53 -24.85
C PRO A 313 11.95 8.94 -23.78
N GLY A 314 11.48 9.63 -22.73
CA GLY A 314 12.27 10.03 -21.57
C GLY A 314 11.93 9.21 -20.33
N THR A 315 12.88 9.10 -19.39
CA THR A 315 12.66 8.51 -18.07
C THR A 315 12.47 9.63 -17.06
N LEU A 316 11.41 9.58 -16.27
CA LEU A 316 11.25 10.49 -15.14
C LEU A 316 12.12 9.96 -13.98
N VAL A 317 13.02 10.78 -13.47
CA VAL A 317 14.01 10.43 -12.45
C VAL A 317 13.86 11.40 -11.29
N ALA A 318 13.75 10.85 -10.07
CA ALA A 318 13.88 11.57 -8.83
C ALA A 318 15.28 11.29 -8.26
N ASP A 319 16.12 12.32 -8.19
CA ASP A 319 17.49 12.20 -7.69
C ASP A 319 17.91 13.41 -6.83
N GLY A 320 18.25 13.15 -5.56
CA GLY A 320 18.98 14.10 -4.71
C GLY A 320 18.39 15.51 -4.64
N GLY A 321 17.06 15.62 -4.59
CA GLY A 321 16.35 16.91 -4.56
C GLY A 321 16.03 17.51 -5.93
N SER A 322 16.10 16.75 -7.02
CA SER A 322 15.50 17.14 -8.30
C SER A 322 14.57 16.07 -8.88
N LEU A 323 13.56 16.50 -9.62
CA LEU A 323 12.63 15.63 -10.35
C LEU A 323 12.60 16.05 -11.82
N ARG A 324 13.16 15.19 -12.68
CA ARG A 324 13.44 15.52 -14.08
C ARG A 324 12.99 14.42 -15.02
N LEU A 325 12.44 14.81 -16.17
CA LEU A 325 12.28 13.92 -17.32
C LEU A 325 13.56 13.98 -18.15
N ILE A 326 14.25 12.86 -18.31
CA ILE A 326 15.56 12.79 -18.98
C ILE A 326 15.46 11.90 -20.22
N SER A 327 15.87 12.37 -21.39
CA SER A 327 15.95 11.56 -22.61
C SER A 327 17.08 10.53 -22.55
N ARG A 328 17.10 9.60 -23.51
CA ARG A 328 18.12 8.55 -23.60
C ARG A 328 19.57 9.09 -23.66
N ASP A 329 19.76 10.27 -24.23
CA ASP A 329 21.07 10.93 -24.35
C ASP A 329 21.47 11.74 -23.09
N GLY A 330 20.64 11.75 -22.04
CA GLY A 330 20.90 12.47 -20.80
C GLY A 330 20.37 13.92 -20.79
N THR A 331 19.75 14.41 -21.86
CA THR A 331 19.18 15.75 -21.90
C THR A 331 17.95 15.85 -20.99
N THR A 332 17.87 16.92 -20.18
CA THR A 332 16.66 17.20 -19.39
C THR A 332 15.58 17.79 -20.29
N LEU A 333 14.45 17.09 -20.43
CA LEU A 333 13.29 17.48 -21.23
C LEU A 333 12.26 18.27 -20.41
N TRP A 334 12.19 18.03 -19.11
CA TRP A 334 11.27 18.69 -18.18
C TRP A 334 11.79 18.60 -16.74
N GLU A 335 11.42 19.57 -15.92
CA GLU A 335 11.73 19.62 -14.49
C GLU A 335 10.53 20.18 -13.72
N ALA A 336 10.18 19.55 -12.59
CA ALA A 336 8.93 19.86 -11.87
C ALA A 336 8.91 21.26 -11.22
N ALA A 337 10.06 21.68 -10.70
CA ALA A 337 10.22 22.99 -10.08
C ALA A 337 11.70 23.42 -10.13
N PRO A 338 12.15 24.02 -11.25
CA PRO A 338 13.52 24.52 -11.36
C PRO A 338 13.90 25.43 -10.20
N GLY A 339 15.02 25.13 -9.54
CA GLY A 339 15.53 25.90 -8.39
C GLY A 339 14.84 25.63 -7.05
N THR A 340 13.90 24.68 -6.98
CA THR A 340 13.29 24.19 -5.73
C THR A 340 13.72 22.74 -5.51
N SER A 341 14.12 22.40 -4.28
CA SER A 341 14.46 21.01 -3.95
C SER A 341 13.21 20.12 -3.97
N VAL A 342 13.10 19.25 -4.96
CA VAL A 342 12.01 18.28 -5.15
C VAL A 342 12.59 16.88 -5.17
N ALA A 343 12.28 16.07 -4.16
CA ALA A 343 12.76 14.69 -4.01
C ALA A 343 11.84 13.63 -4.66
N GLY A 344 10.70 14.04 -5.23
CA GLY A 344 9.78 13.10 -5.84
C GLY A 344 8.49 13.71 -6.38
N LEU A 345 7.61 12.83 -6.86
CA LEU A 345 6.26 13.12 -7.33
C LEU A 345 5.31 12.11 -6.69
N ALA A 346 4.19 12.57 -6.14
CA ALA A 346 3.14 11.72 -5.61
C ALA A 346 1.78 12.10 -6.20
N LEU A 347 0.98 11.09 -6.53
CA LEU A 347 -0.41 11.22 -6.92
C LEU A 347 -1.27 10.80 -5.72
N ARG A 348 -1.80 11.80 -5.01
CA ARG A 348 -2.57 11.58 -3.78
C ARG A 348 -4.06 11.69 -4.12
N GLY A 349 -4.82 10.64 -3.83
CA GLY A 349 -6.28 10.64 -3.91
C GLY A 349 -6.89 10.67 -2.52
N SER A 350 -7.97 11.42 -2.38
CA SER A 350 -8.84 11.44 -1.21
C SER A 350 -9.91 10.38 -1.37
N LEU A 351 -9.79 9.34 -0.54
CA LEU A 351 -10.76 8.25 -0.46
C LEU A 351 -12.14 8.70 0.10
N VAL A 352 -12.33 10.00 0.37
CA VAL A 352 -13.51 10.55 1.06
C VAL A 352 -14.35 11.43 0.14
N ASP A 353 -13.73 12.40 -0.54
CA ASP A 353 -14.41 13.38 -1.37
C ASP A 353 -14.09 13.26 -2.87
N GLY A 354 -13.29 12.25 -3.25
CA GLY A 354 -12.92 11.99 -4.64
C GLY A 354 -11.96 13.03 -5.22
N THR A 355 -11.41 13.92 -4.38
CA THR A 355 -10.37 14.85 -4.84
C THR A 355 -9.04 14.15 -4.99
N PHE A 356 -8.23 14.60 -5.93
CA PHE A 356 -6.84 14.16 -6.02
C PHE A 356 -5.93 15.31 -6.40
N GLU A 357 -4.68 15.16 -6.00
CA GLU A 357 -3.61 16.10 -6.28
C GLU A 357 -2.38 15.36 -6.82
N LEU A 358 -1.75 15.98 -7.81
CA LEU A 358 -0.38 15.64 -8.21
C LEU A 358 0.54 16.64 -7.52
N VAL A 359 1.43 16.14 -6.66
CA VAL A 359 2.32 16.97 -5.85
C VAL A 359 3.77 16.60 -6.07
N ALA A 360 4.61 17.62 -6.20
CA ALA A 360 6.05 17.49 -6.08
C ALA A 360 6.39 17.43 -4.58
N THR A 361 7.16 16.43 -4.16
CA THR A 361 7.50 16.22 -2.74
C THR A 361 8.88 16.76 -2.41
N ALA A 362 9.04 17.31 -1.21
CA ALA A 362 10.33 17.72 -0.66
C ALA A 362 11.11 16.50 -0.15
N PRO A 363 12.44 16.61 0.07
CA PRO A 363 13.19 15.64 0.88
C PRO A 363 12.48 15.46 2.24
N GLY A 364 12.12 14.22 2.59
CA GLY A 364 11.31 13.92 3.78
C GLY A 364 9.79 13.78 3.55
N GLY A 365 9.30 13.94 2.31
CA GLY A 365 7.95 13.54 1.91
C GLY A 365 6.83 14.60 2.04
N GLY A 366 7.14 15.78 2.57
CA GLY A 366 6.23 16.93 2.58
C GLY A 366 5.90 17.44 1.17
N VAL A 367 4.82 18.23 1.03
CA VAL A 367 4.47 18.86 -0.26
C VAL A 367 5.39 20.05 -0.50
N ALA A 368 6.23 19.98 -1.54
CA ALA A 368 7.05 21.12 -1.98
C ALA A 368 6.24 22.04 -2.91
N LYS A 369 5.45 21.46 -3.80
CA LYS A 369 4.63 22.19 -4.78
C LYS A 369 3.45 21.34 -5.25
N THR A 370 2.26 21.93 -5.27
CA THR A 370 1.11 21.33 -5.96
C THR A 370 1.26 21.55 -7.46
N VAL A 371 1.33 20.46 -8.22
CA VAL A 371 1.44 20.48 -9.69
C VAL A 371 0.06 20.57 -10.32
N PHE A 372 -0.91 19.84 -9.78
CA PHE A 372 -2.28 19.79 -10.26
C PHE A 372 -3.22 19.38 -9.12
N THR A 373 -4.45 19.89 -9.14
CA THR A 373 -5.53 19.47 -8.24
C THR A 373 -6.85 19.40 -9.02
N ALA A 374 -7.63 18.35 -8.80
CA ALA A 374 -8.99 18.23 -9.30
C ALA A 374 -9.89 17.48 -8.32
N ALA A 375 -11.20 17.66 -8.47
CA ALA A 375 -12.20 16.76 -7.91
C ALA A 375 -12.59 15.74 -8.99
N SER A 376 -12.77 14.46 -8.64
CA SER A 376 -13.35 13.50 -9.57
C SER A 376 -14.75 14.00 -9.95
N GLN A 377 -15.02 14.16 -11.24
CA GLN A 377 -16.39 14.40 -11.68
C GLN A 377 -17.18 13.12 -11.41
N SER A 378 -18.13 13.20 -10.47
CA SER A 378 -19.04 12.12 -10.08
C SER A 378 -19.86 11.61 -11.26
#